data_AF-A0A916SYE9-F1
#
_entry.id   AF-A0A916SYE9-F1
#
_cell.length_a   1.000
_cell.length_b   1.000
_cell.length_c   1.000
_cell.angle_alpha   90.00
_cell.angle_beta   90.00
_cell.angle_gamma   90.00
#
_symmetry.space_group_name_H-M   'P 1'
#
loop_
_entity.id
_entity.type
_entity.pdbx_description
1 polymer ?
#
loop_
_entity_poly.entity_id
_entity_poly.type
_entity_poly.pdbx_seq_one_letter_code
_entity_poly.pdbx_strand_id
1 'polypeptide(L)'
;MTLDASLAERLTRNADGLFTVVVQEHSTGDVLMVAWMDDEALDRTMRTRRATYWSRSRSEYWVKGETSGHTQYVHRIQLDCDGDALLMTVDQVGAACHTGTHTCFDDRTILPEQAATDTVTPQTPTAQTRTPQTRTPQTRTTQTQEAEHMPLIQISQTPGLSDRVKRETIAAVTEAYAKATGKSPDAVWVTITEIPRSQWGVGGEPLG
;
A
#
# COMPACT_ATOMS: atom_id res chain seq x y z
N MET A 1 21.39 16.68 9.63
CA MET A 1 20.75 16.81 10.97
C MET A 1 20.58 15.40 11.47
N THR A 2 20.73 15.14 12.76
CA THR A 2 20.80 13.76 13.25
C THR A 2 19.40 13.24 13.57
N LEU A 3 19.09 12.03 13.10
CA LEU A 3 17.91 11.26 13.49
C LEU A 3 17.73 11.30 15.02
N ASP A 4 16.49 11.21 15.51
CA ASP A 4 16.26 11.04 16.95
C ASP A 4 17.08 9.85 17.49
N ALA A 5 17.77 10.04 18.61
CA ALA A 5 18.72 9.06 19.12
C ALA A 5 18.07 7.71 19.42
N SER A 6 16.85 7.72 19.96
CA SER A 6 16.12 6.48 20.30
C SER A 6 15.69 5.71 19.04
N LEU A 7 15.42 6.42 17.93
CA LEU A 7 15.17 5.78 16.64
C LEU A 7 16.47 5.28 16.01
N ALA A 8 17.54 6.09 16.10
CA ALA A 8 18.84 5.74 15.54
C ALA A 8 19.40 4.45 16.16
N GLU A 9 19.23 4.24 17.46
CA GLU A 9 19.67 3.02 18.16
C GLU A 9 18.95 1.75 17.71
N ARG A 10 17.74 1.89 17.14
CA ARG A 10 16.95 0.75 16.66
C ARG A 10 17.30 0.33 15.23
N LEU A 11 18.03 1.16 14.49
CA LEU A 11 18.40 0.90 13.11
C LEU A 11 19.73 0.14 13.04
N THR A 12 19.73 -0.99 12.34
CA THR A 12 20.94 -1.76 12.05
C THR A 12 21.42 -1.37 10.66
N ARG A 13 22.57 -0.69 10.59
CA ARG A 13 23.17 -0.29 9.31
C ARG A 13 24.16 -1.35 8.84
N ASN A 14 24.23 -1.56 7.54
CA ASN A 14 25.28 -2.36 6.93
C ASN A 14 26.65 -1.65 6.97
N ALA A 15 27.68 -2.28 6.41
CA ALA A 15 29.04 -1.74 6.39
C ALA A 15 29.18 -0.39 5.65
N ASP A 16 28.25 -0.08 4.75
CA ASP A 16 28.20 1.19 4.01
C ASP A 16 27.39 2.28 4.74
N GLY A 17 26.88 1.99 5.95
CA GLY A 17 26.04 2.90 6.72
C GLY A 17 24.59 2.95 6.24
N LEU A 18 24.14 1.95 5.46
CA LEU A 18 22.82 1.93 4.81
C LEU A 18 21.92 0.82 5.39
N PHE A 19 20.62 1.00 5.27
CA PHE A 19 19.60 -0.02 5.50
C PHE A 19 18.65 -0.13 4.30
N THR A 20 18.02 -1.30 4.18
CA THR A 20 17.12 -1.60 3.06
C THR A 20 15.77 -0.96 3.28
N VAL A 21 15.12 -0.49 2.22
CA VAL A 21 13.72 -0.04 2.26
C VAL A 21 12.92 -0.77 1.20
N VAL A 22 11.90 -1.51 1.66
CA VAL A 22 10.86 -2.10 0.82
C VAL A 22 9.71 -1.10 0.72
N VAL A 23 9.35 -0.74 -0.50
CA VAL A 23 8.30 0.26 -0.77
C VAL A 23 7.06 -0.48 -1.22
N GLN A 24 5.96 -0.28 -0.50
CA GLN A 24 4.69 -0.94 -0.76
C GLN A 24 3.62 0.11 -1.06
N GLU A 25 2.77 -0.16 -2.05
CA GLU A 25 1.63 0.68 -2.31
C GLU A 25 0.56 0.54 -1.24
N HIS A 26 0.03 1.66 -0.78
CA HIS A 26 -1.00 1.73 0.24
C HIS A 26 -2.33 1.12 -0.20
N SER A 27 -2.73 1.32 -1.44
CA SER A 27 -4.05 0.90 -1.96
C SER A 27 -4.11 -0.59 -2.30
N THR A 28 -3.05 -1.15 -2.88
CA THR A 28 -3.04 -2.54 -3.38
C THR A 28 -2.28 -3.49 -2.48
N GLY A 29 -1.31 -2.99 -1.72
CA GLY A 29 -0.34 -3.82 -1.01
C GLY A 29 0.79 -4.35 -1.92
N ASP A 30 0.86 -3.93 -3.18
CA ASP A 30 1.93 -4.35 -4.09
C ASP A 30 3.28 -3.81 -3.61
N VAL A 31 4.31 -4.64 -3.68
CA VAL A 31 5.68 -4.16 -3.53
C VAL A 31 6.06 -3.46 -4.81
N LEU A 32 6.36 -2.16 -4.71
CA LEU A 32 6.68 -1.29 -5.84
C LEU A 32 8.16 -1.34 -6.19
N MET A 33 9.02 -1.26 -5.18
CA MET A 33 10.47 -1.22 -5.37
C MET A 33 11.23 -1.48 -4.07
N VAL A 34 12.53 -1.75 -4.20
CA VAL A 34 13.50 -1.77 -3.11
C VAL A 34 14.52 -0.66 -3.34
N ALA A 35 14.92 0.01 -2.27
CA ALA A 35 15.96 1.04 -2.29
C ALA A 35 16.78 1.02 -1.00
N TRP A 36 17.72 1.96 -0.90
CA TRP A 36 18.61 2.13 0.25
C TRP A 36 18.41 3.51 0.86
N MET A 37 18.46 3.56 2.18
CA MET A 37 18.48 4.81 2.94
C MET A 37 19.61 4.75 3.96
N ASP A 38 20.15 5.91 4.28
CA ASP A 38 20.88 6.17 5.52
C ASP A 38 20.00 7.02 6.45
N ASP A 39 20.56 7.45 7.57
CA ASP A 39 19.87 8.28 8.55
C ASP A 39 19.36 9.60 7.96
N GLU A 40 20.14 10.26 7.10
CA GLU A 40 19.75 11.55 6.52
C GLU A 40 18.61 11.38 5.49
N ALA A 41 18.64 10.32 4.68
CA ALA A 41 17.56 9.99 3.75
C ALA A 41 16.25 9.69 4.50
N LEU A 42 16.33 8.96 5.61
CA LEU A 42 15.17 8.67 6.47
C LEU A 42 14.63 9.94 7.14
N ASP A 43 15.49 10.79 7.71
CA ASP A 43 15.09 12.08 8.31
C ASP A 43 14.35 12.95 7.28
N ARG A 44 14.91 13.13 6.09
CA ARG A 44 14.28 13.88 5.00
C ARG A 44 12.92 13.30 4.64
N THR A 45 12.82 11.98 4.54
CA THR A 45 11.57 11.29 4.22
C THR A 45 10.51 11.53 5.29
N MET A 46 10.87 11.41 6.58
CA MET A 46 9.94 11.64 7.69
C MET A 46 9.46 13.10 7.75
N ARG A 47 10.35 14.06 7.53
CA ARG A 47 10.01 15.49 7.55
C ARG A 47 9.14 15.92 6.37
N THR A 48 9.46 15.45 5.18
CA THR A 48 8.80 15.91 3.94
C THR A 48 7.61 15.06 3.54
N ARG A 49 7.49 13.85 4.09
CA ARG A 49 6.59 12.79 3.60
C ARG A 49 6.78 12.46 2.11
N ARG A 50 7.93 12.80 1.53
CA ARG A 50 8.34 12.41 0.18
C ARG A 50 9.50 11.43 0.27
N ALA A 51 9.40 10.32 -0.45
CA ALA A 51 10.41 9.29 -0.38
C ALA A 51 11.77 9.79 -0.92
N THR A 52 12.77 9.84 -0.03
CA THR A 52 14.15 10.22 -0.32
C THR A 52 15.06 9.02 -0.11
N TYR A 53 15.91 8.70 -1.07
CA TYR A 53 16.78 7.51 -1.04
C TYR A 53 18.23 7.88 -1.28
N TRP A 54 19.14 6.95 -0.97
CA TRP A 54 20.56 7.04 -1.29
C TRP A 54 20.92 6.20 -2.52
N SER A 55 21.55 6.83 -3.51
CA SER A 55 22.16 6.13 -4.64
C SER A 55 23.49 5.53 -4.26
N ARG A 56 23.60 4.20 -4.23
CA ARG A 56 24.90 3.55 -4.08
C ARG A 56 25.83 3.78 -5.30
N SER A 57 25.26 3.86 -6.50
CA SER A 57 26.05 4.04 -7.73
C SER A 57 26.46 5.49 -8.00
N ARG A 58 25.60 6.47 -7.66
CA ARG A 58 25.87 7.89 -7.85
C ARG A 58 26.41 8.58 -6.61
N SER A 59 26.37 7.91 -5.45
CA SER A 59 26.77 8.48 -4.16
C SER A 59 26.07 9.81 -3.85
N GLU A 60 24.76 9.85 -4.11
CA GLU A 60 23.94 11.04 -3.93
C GLU A 60 22.53 10.69 -3.43
N TYR A 61 21.90 11.65 -2.76
CA TYR A 61 20.49 11.56 -2.40
C TYR A 61 19.61 11.87 -3.61
N TRP A 62 18.48 11.17 -3.74
CA TRP A 62 17.44 11.56 -4.69
C TRP A 62 16.06 11.52 -4.03
N VAL A 63 15.18 12.44 -4.43
CA VAL A 63 13.76 12.37 -4.09
C VAL A 63 13.03 11.68 -5.24
N LYS A 64 12.31 10.59 -4.95
CA LYS A 64 11.62 9.81 -6.00
C LYS A 64 10.62 10.69 -6.74
N GLY A 65 10.74 10.70 -8.06
CA GLY A 65 9.88 11.49 -8.94
C GLY A 65 10.22 12.97 -9.01
N GLU A 66 11.32 13.45 -8.44
CA GLU A 66 11.71 14.86 -8.53
C GLU A 66 11.93 15.31 -9.97
N THR A 67 12.54 14.46 -10.79
CA THR A 67 12.76 14.74 -12.22
C THR A 67 11.60 14.29 -13.10
N SER A 68 11.00 13.12 -12.82
CA SER A 68 9.99 12.52 -13.69
C SER A 68 8.54 12.89 -13.35
N GLY A 69 8.30 13.51 -12.19
CA GLY A 69 6.95 13.70 -11.63
C GLY A 69 6.34 12.44 -10.99
N HIS A 70 6.99 11.28 -11.09
CA HIS A 70 6.46 10.02 -10.54
C HIS A 70 6.78 9.86 -9.05
N THR A 71 6.13 10.66 -8.21
CA THR A 71 6.43 10.81 -6.78
C THR A 71 5.86 9.68 -5.93
N GLN A 72 6.40 9.57 -4.70
CA GLN A 72 5.89 8.66 -3.65
C GLN A 72 5.61 9.48 -2.39
N TYR A 73 4.35 9.45 -1.95
CA TYR A 73 3.92 10.12 -0.72
C TYR A 73 3.82 9.11 0.42
N VAL A 74 4.56 9.35 1.49
CA VAL A 74 4.76 8.38 2.57
C VAL A 74 3.66 8.48 3.62
N HIS A 75 2.91 7.39 3.79
CA HIS A 75 1.89 7.27 4.84
C HIS A 75 2.47 6.73 6.13
N ARG A 76 3.22 5.64 6.02
CA ARG A 76 3.72 4.85 7.15
C ARG A 76 5.12 4.31 6.86
N ILE A 77 5.95 4.28 7.89
CA ILE A 77 7.26 3.64 7.90
C ILE A 77 7.28 2.68 9.08
N GLN A 78 7.67 1.43 8.85
CA GLN A 78 7.80 0.41 9.87
C GLN A 78 9.20 -0.17 9.81
N LEU A 79 9.79 -0.39 10.98
CA LEU A 79 11.02 -1.14 11.15
C LEU A 79 10.69 -2.63 11.23
N ASP A 80 11.53 -3.47 10.66
CA ASP A 80 11.47 -4.91 10.90
C ASP A 80 12.01 -5.30 12.30
N CYS A 81 12.19 -6.60 12.56
CA CYS A 81 12.40 -7.11 13.91
C CYS A 81 13.85 -6.95 14.41
N ASP A 82 14.83 -6.92 13.52
CA ASP A 82 16.26 -6.72 13.80
C ASP A 82 16.79 -5.37 13.30
N GLY A 83 15.94 -4.59 12.64
CA GLY A 83 16.14 -3.19 12.37
C GLY A 83 16.99 -2.88 11.14
N ASP A 84 17.29 -3.88 10.31
CA ASP A 84 18.12 -3.71 9.11
C ASP A 84 17.30 -3.38 7.85
N ALA A 85 15.96 -3.42 7.95
CA ALA A 85 15.07 -3.00 6.90
C ALA A 85 13.87 -2.17 7.38
N LEU A 86 13.38 -1.34 6.47
CA LEU A 86 12.13 -0.60 6.61
C LEU A 86 11.09 -1.08 5.60
N LEU A 87 9.85 -1.20 6.04
CA LEU A 87 8.68 -1.22 5.16
C LEU A 87 8.07 0.19 5.09
N MET A 88 8.04 0.76 3.91
CA MET A 88 7.46 2.08 3.65
C MET A 88 6.20 1.95 2.81
N THR A 89 5.06 2.33 3.39
CA THR A 89 3.76 2.34 2.71
C THR A 89 3.52 3.71 2.09
N VAL A 90 3.26 3.76 0.78
CA VAL A 90 3.18 5.01 0.00
C VAL A 90 1.98 5.06 -0.94
N ASP A 91 1.53 6.26 -1.29
CA ASP A 91 0.77 6.48 -2.52
C ASP A 91 1.76 6.76 -3.66
N GLN A 92 1.69 5.98 -4.74
CA GLN A 92 2.51 6.16 -5.92
C GLN A 92 1.78 7.03 -6.95
N VAL A 93 2.45 8.08 -7.44
CA VAL A 93 2.00 8.85 -8.60
C VAL A 93 2.77 8.37 -9.83
N GLY A 94 2.06 8.03 -10.91
CA GLY A 94 2.69 7.51 -12.14
C GLY A 94 3.45 6.19 -11.90
N ALA A 95 4.46 5.92 -12.72
CA ALA A 95 5.22 4.67 -12.64
C ALA A 95 6.26 4.69 -11.49
N ALA A 96 6.29 3.66 -10.63
CA ALA A 96 7.39 3.52 -9.68
C ALA A 96 8.70 3.17 -10.41
N CYS A 97 8.64 2.38 -11.47
CA CYS A 97 9.82 1.95 -12.23
C CYS A 97 10.21 2.95 -13.34
N HIS A 98 11.51 3.02 -13.63
CA HIS A 98 12.04 3.81 -14.75
C HIS A 98 11.69 3.23 -16.13
N THR A 99 11.21 1.98 -16.20
CA THR A 99 10.73 1.35 -17.44
C THR A 99 9.28 1.73 -17.76
N GLY A 100 8.63 2.53 -16.91
CA GLY A 100 7.23 2.93 -17.08
C GLY A 100 6.22 1.97 -16.46
N THR A 101 6.67 0.85 -15.86
CA THR A 101 5.81 -0.10 -15.16
C THR A 101 5.47 0.39 -13.75
N HIS A 102 4.30 -0.05 -13.25
CA HIS A 102 3.83 0.34 -11.91
C HIS A 102 4.78 -0.13 -10.81
N THR A 103 5.25 -1.37 -10.90
CA THR A 103 6.25 -1.96 -10.00
C THR A 103 7.55 -2.28 -10.75
N CYS A 104 8.66 -2.36 -10.01
CA CYS A 104 9.92 -2.94 -10.49
C CYS A 104 9.84 -4.46 -10.69
N PHE A 105 8.84 -5.15 -10.11
CA PHE A 105 8.70 -6.61 -10.05
C PHE A 105 7.61 -7.15 -10.99
N ASP A 106 7.62 -6.69 -12.24
CA ASP A 106 6.59 -7.01 -13.24
C ASP A 106 6.96 -8.28 -14.05
N ASP A 107 7.48 -8.14 -15.27
CA ASP A 107 7.74 -9.25 -16.21
C ASP A 107 9.04 -10.05 -16.01
N ARG A 108 9.46 -10.31 -14.75
CA ARG A 108 10.78 -10.93 -14.46
C ARG A 108 10.70 -12.15 -13.55
N THR A 109 9.64 -12.93 -13.64
CA THR A 109 9.45 -14.15 -12.85
C THR A 109 10.53 -15.19 -13.14
N ILE A 110 11.33 -15.52 -12.12
CA ILE A 110 12.41 -16.53 -12.19
C ILE A 110 11.91 -17.91 -11.75
N LEU A 111 10.97 -17.93 -10.80
CA LEU A 111 10.29 -19.13 -10.32
C LEU A 111 8.78 -18.90 -10.46
N PRO A 112 8.08 -19.60 -11.38
CA PRO A 112 6.64 -19.44 -11.53
C PRO A 112 5.90 -19.94 -10.28
N GLU A 113 4.69 -19.41 -10.10
CA GLU A 113 3.77 -19.88 -9.06
C GLU A 113 3.59 -21.39 -9.17
N GLN A 114 3.62 -22.09 -8.04
CA GLN A 114 3.39 -23.52 -8.06
C GLN A 114 1.95 -23.76 -8.51
N ALA A 115 1.78 -24.56 -9.57
CA ALA A 115 0.47 -25.10 -9.88
C ALA A 115 -0.05 -25.82 -8.62
N ALA A 116 -1.26 -25.47 -8.19
CA ALA A 116 -1.87 -26.02 -6.99
C ALA A 116 -1.78 -27.55 -7.03
N THR A 117 -0.84 -28.09 -6.27
CA THR A 117 -0.68 -29.52 -6.08
C THR A 117 -1.52 -29.87 -4.86
N ASP A 118 -2.43 -30.85 -5.02
CA ASP A 118 -3.40 -31.21 -4.00
C ASP A 118 -2.78 -31.32 -2.60
N THR A 119 -3.28 -30.49 -1.69
CA THR A 119 -3.16 -30.60 -0.23
C THR A 119 -1.75 -30.67 0.39
N VAL A 120 -1.22 -29.51 0.78
CA VAL A 120 -0.54 -29.43 2.09
C VAL A 120 -1.65 -29.50 3.15
N THR A 121 -1.92 -30.70 3.68
CA THR A 121 -2.69 -30.79 4.92
C THR A 121 -1.92 -30.00 5.99
N PRO A 122 -2.52 -28.99 6.65
CA PRO A 122 -1.87 -28.33 7.76
C PRO A 122 -1.56 -29.39 8.82
N GLN A 123 -0.28 -29.70 9.02
CA GLN A 123 0.11 -30.44 10.21
C GLN A 123 -0.19 -29.53 11.39
N THR A 124 -1.28 -29.85 12.08
CA THR A 124 -1.64 -29.20 13.33
C THR A 124 -0.44 -29.37 14.26
N PRO A 125 0.19 -28.29 14.76
CA PRO A 125 1.16 -28.40 15.84
C PRO A 125 0.44 -29.11 16.98
N THR A 126 1.02 -30.18 17.52
CA THR A 126 0.41 -30.97 18.59
C THR A 126 0.16 -30.07 19.80
N ALA A 127 -1.04 -29.50 19.88
CA ALA A 127 -1.45 -28.64 20.97
C ALA A 127 -1.66 -29.53 22.20
N GLN A 128 -0.85 -29.27 23.23
CA GLN A 128 -1.09 -29.74 24.58
C GLN A 128 -2.53 -29.38 24.97
N THR A 129 -3.23 -30.37 25.51
CA THR A 129 -4.65 -30.35 25.85
C THR A 129 -5.05 -29.10 26.64
N ARG A 130 -5.86 -28.25 26.02
CA ARG A 130 -6.80 -27.37 26.72
C ARG A 130 -8.19 -27.48 26.07
N THR A 131 -9.17 -27.58 26.96
CA THR A 131 -10.57 -27.97 26.83
C THR A 131 -11.37 -27.22 25.74
N PRO A 132 -12.36 -27.87 25.08
CA PRO A 132 -12.99 -27.32 23.87
C PRO A 132 -14.06 -26.26 24.19
N GLN A 133 -14.05 -25.16 23.44
CA GLN A 133 -15.21 -24.30 23.28
C GLN A 133 -15.74 -24.42 21.85
N THR A 134 -17.01 -24.79 21.77
CA THR A 134 -17.78 -25.06 20.55
C THR A 134 -17.98 -23.79 19.73
N ARG A 135 -17.58 -23.82 18.46
CA ARG A 135 -18.14 -22.93 17.44
C ARG A 135 -18.17 -23.63 16.08
N THR A 136 -19.36 -23.59 15.48
CA THR A 136 -19.79 -24.22 14.23
C THR A 136 -18.94 -23.79 13.02
N PRO A 137 -18.66 -24.66 12.04
CA PRO A 137 -17.86 -24.30 10.87
C PRO A 137 -18.70 -23.48 9.87
N GLN A 138 -18.17 -22.35 9.41
CA GLN A 138 -18.61 -21.72 8.18
C GLN A 138 -17.56 -21.97 7.09
N THR A 139 -18.03 -22.60 6.02
CA THR A 139 -17.30 -22.96 4.80
C THR A 139 -16.78 -21.70 4.11
N ARG A 140 -15.48 -21.61 3.84
CA ARG A 140 -14.88 -20.53 3.04
C ARG A 140 -14.44 -21.08 1.70
N THR A 141 -15.24 -20.79 0.69
CA THR A 141 -15.00 -21.11 -0.71
C THR A 141 -13.93 -20.19 -1.28
N THR A 142 -13.00 -20.77 -2.03
CA THR A 142 -11.88 -20.15 -2.74
C THR A 142 -12.37 -19.18 -3.83
N GLN A 143 -11.82 -17.97 -3.91
CA GLN A 143 -12.04 -17.05 -5.03
C GLN A 143 -10.77 -16.24 -5.32
N THR A 144 -9.88 -16.81 -6.13
CA THR A 144 -8.65 -16.16 -6.64
C THR A 144 -8.85 -15.70 -8.10
N GLN A 145 -10.09 -15.48 -8.55
CA GLN A 145 -10.41 -15.12 -9.94
C GLN A 145 -11.03 -13.72 -10.13
N GLU A 146 -11.25 -12.91 -9.08
CA GLU A 146 -12.05 -11.66 -9.22
C GLU A 146 -11.28 -10.36 -9.51
N ALA A 147 -9.94 -10.35 -9.47
CA ALA A 147 -9.18 -9.11 -9.65
C ALA A 147 -9.33 -8.47 -11.06
N GLU A 148 -9.55 -9.27 -12.11
CA GLU A 148 -9.67 -8.75 -13.49
C GLU A 148 -11.03 -8.13 -13.83
N HIS A 149 -12.05 -8.28 -12.97
CA HIS A 149 -13.43 -7.81 -13.25
C HIS A 149 -14.06 -7.06 -12.08
N MET A 150 -13.24 -6.47 -11.20
CA MET A 150 -13.75 -5.83 -9.99
C MET A 150 -14.45 -4.49 -10.33
N PRO A 151 -15.75 -4.37 -10.05
CA PRO A 151 -16.50 -3.15 -10.35
C PRO A 151 -16.05 -1.98 -9.49
N LEU A 152 -16.07 -0.78 -10.09
CA LEU A 152 -15.79 0.49 -9.44
C LEU A 152 -17.09 1.28 -9.22
N ILE A 153 -17.38 1.61 -7.97
CA ILE A 153 -18.44 2.54 -7.56
C ILE A 153 -17.78 3.90 -7.28
N GLN A 154 -18.18 4.93 -8.03
CA GLN A 154 -17.68 6.29 -7.85
C GLN A 154 -18.74 7.17 -7.20
N ILE A 155 -18.36 7.87 -6.14
CA ILE A 155 -19.20 8.82 -5.42
C ILE A 155 -18.62 10.21 -5.65
N SER A 156 -19.37 11.05 -6.36
CA SER A 156 -19.03 12.47 -6.53
C SER A 156 -19.87 13.32 -5.60
N GLN A 157 -19.21 14.18 -4.80
CA GLN A 157 -19.89 15.00 -3.80
C GLN A 157 -19.25 16.39 -3.68
N THR A 158 -19.92 17.30 -2.97
CA THR A 158 -19.31 18.59 -2.59
C THR A 158 -18.22 18.40 -1.53
N PRO A 159 -17.17 19.24 -1.52
CA PRO A 159 -16.17 19.22 -0.47
C PRO A 159 -16.76 19.50 0.92
N GLY A 160 -16.17 18.91 1.95
CA GLY A 160 -16.44 19.28 3.34
C GLY A 160 -16.71 18.12 4.29
N LEU A 161 -16.69 16.87 3.80
CA LEU A 161 -16.78 15.71 4.69
C LEU A 161 -15.41 15.39 5.30
N SER A 162 -15.41 15.08 6.59
CA SER A 162 -14.20 14.58 7.26
C SER A 162 -13.79 13.20 6.73
N ASP A 163 -12.51 12.87 6.85
CA ASP A 163 -11.97 11.56 6.44
C ASP A 163 -12.61 10.38 7.19
N ARG A 164 -13.09 10.60 8.43
CA ARG A 164 -13.88 9.59 9.15
C ARG A 164 -15.18 9.28 8.43
N VAL A 165 -15.94 10.31 8.07
CA VAL A 165 -17.23 10.16 7.38
C VAL A 165 -17.02 9.55 5.99
N LYS A 166 -15.99 9.97 5.25
CA LYS A 166 -15.64 9.38 3.94
C LYS A 166 -15.36 7.86 4.06
N ARG A 167 -14.63 7.42 5.09
CA ARG A 167 -14.40 5.99 5.36
C ARG A 167 -15.67 5.24 5.72
N GLU A 168 -16.53 5.83 6.55
CA GLU A 168 -17.84 5.25 6.90
C GLU A 168 -18.74 5.12 5.66
N THR A 169 -18.73 6.11 4.77
CA THR A 169 -19.45 6.07 3.48
C THR A 169 -18.93 4.95 2.59
N ILE A 170 -17.61 4.80 2.43
CA ILE A 170 -17.00 3.71 1.65
C ILE A 170 -17.45 2.36 2.21
N ALA A 171 -17.31 2.15 3.52
CA ALA A 171 -17.70 0.90 4.17
C ALA A 171 -19.19 0.58 3.96
N ALA A 172 -20.07 1.56 4.12
CA ALA A 172 -21.51 1.39 3.94
C ALA A 172 -21.90 1.03 2.50
N VAL A 173 -21.26 1.67 1.51
CA VAL A 173 -21.51 1.39 0.09
C VAL A 173 -20.97 0.02 -0.31
N THR A 174 -19.78 -0.35 0.17
CA THR A 174 -19.22 -1.70 -0.01
C THR A 174 -20.15 -2.77 0.57
N GLU A 175 -20.65 -2.58 1.80
CA GLU A 175 -21.57 -3.51 2.45
C GLU A 175 -22.89 -3.64 1.67
N ALA A 176 -23.44 -2.51 1.20
CA ALA A 176 -24.66 -2.51 0.39
C ALA A 176 -24.47 -3.27 -0.93
N TYR A 177 -23.33 -3.08 -1.61
CA TYR A 177 -22.99 -3.81 -2.83
C TYR A 177 -22.86 -5.32 -2.57
N ALA A 178 -22.08 -5.71 -1.55
CA ALA A 178 -21.87 -7.10 -1.18
C ALA A 178 -23.20 -7.80 -0.86
N LYS A 179 -24.06 -7.14 -0.09
CA LYS A 179 -25.41 -7.62 0.24
C LYS A 179 -26.30 -7.78 -0.99
N ALA A 180 -26.26 -6.83 -1.93
CA ALA A 180 -27.10 -6.86 -3.12
C ALA A 180 -26.67 -7.94 -4.14
N THR A 181 -25.38 -8.23 -4.19
CA THR A 181 -24.79 -9.14 -5.20
C THR A 181 -24.47 -10.53 -4.66
N GLY A 182 -24.44 -10.70 -3.34
CA GLY A 182 -23.96 -11.92 -2.68
C GLY A 182 -22.44 -12.11 -2.76
N LYS A 183 -21.70 -11.09 -3.23
CA LYS A 183 -20.23 -11.14 -3.36
C LYS A 183 -19.51 -10.69 -2.08
N SER A 184 -18.21 -10.97 -2.02
CA SER A 184 -17.34 -10.47 -0.95
C SER A 184 -17.31 -8.94 -0.93
N PRO A 185 -17.23 -8.29 0.24
CA PRO A 185 -16.87 -6.87 0.36
C PRO A 185 -15.57 -6.51 -0.39
N ASP A 186 -14.64 -7.44 -0.49
CA ASP A 186 -13.37 -7.25 -1.20
C ASP A 186 -13.51 -7.32 -2.74
N ALA A 187 -14.71 -7.57 -3.26
CA ALA A 187 -15.01 -7.72 -4.69
C ALA A 187 -15.53 -6.43 -5.34
N VAL A 188 -15.33 -5.26 -4.72
CA VAL A 188 -15.78 -3.95 -5.25
C VAL A 188 -14.85 -2.83 -4.82
N TRP A 189 -14.59 -1.89 -5.72
CA TRP A 189 -13.87 -0.66 -5.43
C TRP A 189 -14.86 0.47 -5.18
N VAL A 190 -14.60 1.30 -4.17
CA VAL A 190 -15.40 2.50 -3.90
C VAL A 190 -14.46 3.70 -3.81
N THR A 191 -14.69 4.72 -4.63
CA THR A 191 -13.93 5.97 -4.59
C THR A 191 -14.85 7.14 -4.28
N ILE A 192 -14.30 8.15 -3.61
CA ILE A 192 -14.97 9.42 -3.33
C ILE A 192 -14.17 10.54 -3.98
N THR A 193 -14.83 11.29 -4.86
CA THR A 193 -14.28 12.50 -5.50
C THR A 193 -15.05 13.71 -4.99
N GLU A 194 -14.34 14.67 -4.41
CA GLU A 194 -14.93 15.96 -4.03
C GLU A 194 -14.80 16.96 -5.19
N ILE A 195 -15.93 17.42 -5.71
CA ILE A 195 -16.00 18.36 -6.84
C ILE A 195 -16.38 19.73 -6.29
N PRO A 196 -15.45 20.71 -6.24
CA PRO A 196 -15.72 22.04 -5.71
C PRO A 196 -16.79 22.75 -6.55
N ARG A 197 -17.57 23.62 -5.90
CA ARG A 197 -18.70 24.31 -6.54
C ARG A 197 -18.30 25.17 -7.74
N SER A 198 -17.05 25.63 -7.80
CA SER A 198 -16.48 26.36 -8.93
C SER A 198 -16.35 25.53 -10.21
N GLN A 199 -16.45 24.20 -10.12
CA GLN A 199 -16.43 23.29 -11.28
C GLN A 199 -17.83 22.88 -11.74
N TRP A 200 -18.88 23.47 -11.16
CA TRP A 200 -20.26 23.13 -11.48
C TRP A 200 -20.79 24.11 -12.50
N GLY A 201 -21.65 23.66 -13.40
CA GLY A 201 -22.28 24.53 -14.38
C GLY A 201 -23.65 24.02 -14.80
N VAL A 202 -24.50 24.94 -15.28
CA VAL A 202 -25.83 24.64 -15.81
C VAL A 202 -25.99 25.37 -17.13
N GLY A 203 -26.40 24.66 -18.19
CA GLY A 203 -26.58 25.27 -19.51
C GLY A 203 -25.28 25.77 -20.17
N GLY A 204 -24.12 25.28 -19.74
CA GLY A 204 -22.80 25.71 -20.23
C GLY A 204 -22.14 26.82 -19.41
N GLU A 205 -22.84 27.40 -18.44
CA GLU A 205 -22.32 28.47 -17.59
C GLU A 205 -21.90 27.91 -16.21
N PRO A 206 -20.70 28.24 -15.70
CA PRO A 206 -20.31 27.93 -14.34
C PRO A 206 -21.27 28.54 -13.30
N LEU A 207 -21.51 27.83 -12.19
CA LEU A 207 -22.38 28.26 -11.09
C LEU A 207 -21.65 29.17 -10.06
N GLY A 208 -20.40 29.53 -10.32
CA GLY A 208 -19.58 30.38 -9.45
C GLY A 208 -18.34 30.93 -10.15
#